data_AF-A0ABD5N5X2-F1
#
_entry.id   AF-A0ABD5N5X2-F1
#
_cell.length_a   1.000
_cell.length_b   1.000
_cell.length_c   1.000
_cell.angle_alpha   90.00
_cell.angle_beta   90.00
_cell.angle_gamma   90.00
#
_symmetry.space_group_name_H-M   'P 1'
#
loop_
_entity.id
_entity.type
_entity.pdbx_description
1 polymer ?
#
loop_
_entity_poly.entity_id
_entity_poly.type
_entity_poly.pdbx_seq_one_letter_code
_entity_poly.pdbx_strand_id
1 'polypeptide(L)'
;MSIDVKKMEGIVAGERVHILLAFISIAFFGILVLENVYLPVDMLVFHTVSLILTLIIYFIILHLSVLSARLEHPSPIKTLLCALPLTLVIGIFKVSNHFMKVFFGLDSCTDLYCLFPALFSLLISLGIFLASYAIITSIQLKMFYKASVKRIAFVFLYVFILVIFSSIIYTILYFSFKAEPTDEPLLETLESRVDACTTITHEHYHDSCLSQLIKKNPRQHWICERMNVEWKKVICYVDAGTYSKDPTLCENIDKDDYVNQCYQRIATNLQ
;
A
#
# COMPACT_ATOMS: atom_id res chain seq x y z
N MET A 1 24.50 -59.80 -5.41
CA MET A 1 23.78 -58.59 -5.82
C MET A 1 24.72 -57.42 -5.58
N SER A 2 25.50 -57.04 -6.59
CA SER A 2 26.51 -55.97 -6.50
C SER A 2 25.84 -54.63 -6.80
N ILE A 3 25.83 -53.73 -5.83
CA ILE A 3 25.33 -52.37 -6.01
C ILE A 3 26.45 -51.53 -6.64
N ASP A 4 26.14 -50.93 -7.78
CA ASP A 4 27.05 -50.13 -8.58
C ASP A 4 27.24 -48.73 -7.95
N VAL A 5 28.45 -48.49 -7.44
CA VAL A 5 28.83 -47.31 -6.64
C VAL A 5 28.94 -46.04 -7.50
N LYS A 6 29.02 -46.17 -8.84
CA LYS A 6 29.17 -45.02 -9.75
C LYS A 6 27.94 -44.11 -9.87
N LYS A 7 26.78 -44.50 -9.34
CA LYS A 7 25.54 -43.71 -9.43
C LYS A 7 25.34 -42.68 -8.30
N MET A 8 26.23 -42.64 -7.30
CA MET A 8 26.07 -41.72 -6.15
C MET A 8 26.84 -40.40 -6.25
N GLU A 9 27.83 -40.28 -7.13
CA GLU A 9 28.63 -39.05 -7.24
C GLU A 9 27.93 -37.90 -8.00
N GLY A 10 26.91 -38.19 -8.82
CA GLY A 10 26.14 -37.17 -9.54
C GLY A 10 25.09 -36.43 -8.70
N ILE A 11 24.77 -36.92 -7.50
CA ILE A 11 23.66 -36.40 -6.68
C ILE A 11 24.12 -35.27 -5.73
N VAL A 12 25.41 -35.24 -5.39
CA VAL A 12 25.97 -34.28 -4.41
C VAL A 12 26.20 -32.88 -5.01
N ALA A 13 26.29 -32.76 -6.34
CA ALA A 13 26.48 -31.47 -7.01
C ALA A 13 25.19 -30.63 -7.09
N GLY A 14 24.01 -31.25 -7.12
CA GLY A 14 22.72 -30.54 -7.21
C GLY A 14 22.25 -29.93 -5.88
N GLU A 15 22.55 -30.56 -4.75
CA GLU A 15 22.12 -30.09 -3.42
C GLU A 15 22.74 -28.75 -3.01
N ARG A 16 23.98 -28.46 -3.44
CA ARG A 16 24.68 -27.22 -3.09
C ARG A 16 24.14 -26.01 -3.84
N VAL A 17 23.62 -26.20 -5.05
CA VAL A 17 23.08 -25.11 -5.89
C VAL A 17 21.73 -24.61 -5.35
N HIS A 18 20.88 -25.50 -4.84
CA HIS A 18 19.57 -25.12 -4.28
C HIS A 18 19.69 -24.39 -2.94
N ILE A 19 20.62 -24.80 -2.08
CA ILE A 19 20.89 -24.10 -0.82
C ILE A 19 21.44 -22.70 -1.12
N LEU A 20 22.38 -22.58 -2.06
CA LEU A 20 22.93 -21.30 -2.47
C LEU A 20 21.85 -20.35 -3.04
N LEU A 21 20.94 -20.86 -3.89
CA LEU A 21 19.83 -20.08 -4.45
C LEU A 21 18.81 -19.64 -3.39
N ALA A 22 18.55 -20.48 -2.38
CA ALA A 22 17.69 -20.12 -1.25
C ALA A 22 18.32 -19.02 -0.40
N PHE A 23 19.62 -19.11 -0.10
CA PHE A 23 20.35 -18.07 0.61
C PHE A 23 20.44 -16.77 -0.18
N ILE A 24 20.64 -16.83 -1.50
CA ILE A 24 20.62 -15.66 -2.38
C ILE A 24 19.22 -15.02 -2.38
N SER A 25 18.14 -15.81 -2.41
CA SER A 25 16.77 -15.28 -2.39
C SER A 25 16.44 -14.59 -1.06
N ILE A 26 16.88 -15.16 0.07
CA ILE A 26 16.70 -14.56 1.41
C ILE A 26 17.56 -13.31 1.56
N ALA A 27 18.80 -13.32 1.09
CA ALA A 27 19.68 -12.15 1.11
C ALA A 27 19.15 -11.02 0.22
N PHE A 28 18.64 -11.34 -0.97
CA PHE A 28 18.03 -10.38 -1.88
C PHE A 28 16.74 -9.78 -1.29
N PHE A 29 15.94 -10.59 -0.58
CA PHE A 29 14.77 -10.12 0.15
C PHE A 29 15.16 -9.18 1.32
N GLY A 30 16.23 -9.51 2.05
CA GLY A 30 16.78 -8.63 3.10
C GLY A 30 17.25 -7.28 2.57
N ILE A 31 17.91 -7.27 1.39
CA ILE A 31 18.37 -6.05 0.73
C ILE A 31 17.19 -5.21 0.22
N LEU A 32 16.15 -5.83 -0.35
CA LEU A 32 14.96 -5.14 -0.83
C LEU A 32 14.10 -4.53 0.30
N VAL A 33 14.10 -5.15 1.48
CA VAL A 33 13.46 -4.59 2.69
C VAL A 33 14.26 -3.39 3.22
N LEU A 34 15.59 -3.42 3.10
CA LEU A 34 16.46 -2.30 3.47
C LEU A 34 16.36 -1.11 2.51
N GLU A 35 16.09 -1.34 1.22
CA GLU A 35 15.93 -0.25 0.24
C GLU A 35 14.51 0.37 0.20
N ASN A 36 13.47 -0.33 0.67
CA ASN A 36 12.07 0.13 0.61
C ASN A 36 11.56 0.86 1.87
N VAL A 37 12.45 1.47 2.65
CA VAL A 37 12.13 2.18 3.92
C VAL A 37 11.20 3.40 3.74
N TYR A 38 10.85 3.78 2.50
CA TYR A 38 10.10 5.00 2.19
C TYR A 38 8.66 4.80 1.65
N LEU A 39 8.10 3.60 1.64
CA LEU A 39 6.70 3.41 1.20
C LEU A 39 5.69 3.73 2.32
N PRO A 40 4.57 4.41 1.99
CA PRO A 40 3.51 4.68 2.93
C PRO A 40 2.89 3.38 3.46
N VAL A 41 2.55 3.40 4.73
CA VAL A 41 2.13 2.26 5.57
C VAL A 41 0.92 1.53 4.97
N ASP A 42 0.00 2.27 4.38
CA ASP A 42 -1.24 1.75 3.81
C ASP A 42 -1.00 0.87 2.58
N MET A 43 0.06 1.15 1.80
CA MET A 43 0.48 0.29 0.69
C MET A 43 1.07 -1.03 1.21
N LEU A 44 1.83 -0.98 2.31
CA LEU A 44 2.44 -2.17 2.91
C LEU A 44 1.37 -3.12 3.46
N VAL A 45 0.30 -2.57 4.07
CA VAL A 45 -0.90 -3.30 4.50
C VAL A 45 -1.57 -4.02 3.34
N PHE A 46 -1.80 -3.32 2.25
CA PHE A 46 -2.47 -3.90 1.10
C PHE A 46 -1.64 -5.04 0.48
N HIS A 47 -0.33 -4.84 0.33
CA HIS A 47 0.57 -5.85 -0.23
C HIS A 47 0.70 -7.09 0.64
N THR A 48 0.75 -6.93 1.97
CA THR A 48 0.84 -8.08 2.89
C THR A 48 -0.45 -8.90 2.91
N VAL A 49 -1.62 -8.27 2.95
CA VAL A 49 -2.91 -8.97 2.89
C VAL A 49 -3.10 -9.69 1.54
N SER A 50 -2.76 -9.03 0.44
CA SER A 50 -2.82 -9.61 -0.91
C SER A 50 -1.91 -10.83 -1.05
N LEU A 51 -0.68 -10.75 -0.51
CA LEU A 51 0.26 -11.86 -0.50
C LEU A 51 -0.29 -13.05 0.32
N ILE A 52 -0.80 -12.80 1.53
CA ILE A 52 -1.37 -13.85 2.39
C ILE A 52 -2.55 -14.54 1.72
N LEU A 53 -3.47 -13.77 1.13
CA LEU A 53 -4.63 -14.33 0.43
C LEU A 53 -4.19 -15.19 -0.76
N THR A 54 -3.24 -14.71 -1.55
CA THR A 54 -2.66 -15.45 -2.69
C THR A 54 -2.03 -16.77 -2.24
N LEU A 55 -1.30 -16.77 -1.13
CA LEU A 55 -0.70 -17.98 -0.54
C LEU A 55 -1.78 -18.97 -0.06
N ILE A 56 -2.88 -18.50 0.55
CA ILE A 56 -4.00 -19.35 0.99
C ILE A 56 -4.67 -20.02 -0.22
N ILE A 57 -5.02 -19.24 -1.24
CA ILE A 57 -5.65 -19.75 -2.47
C ILE A 57 -4.75 -20.78 -3.15
N TYR A 58 -3.46 -20.48 -3.24
CA TYR A 58 -2.48 -21.41 -3.79
C TYR A 58 -2.43 -22.73 -3.02
N PHE A 59 -2.45 -22.66 -1.68
CA PHE A 59 -2.46 -23.86 -0.85
C PHE A 59 -3.72 -24.70 -1.08
N ILE A 60 -4.88 -24.06 -1.24
CA ILE A 60 -6.14 -24.73 -1.59
C ILE A 60 -6.03 -25.42 -2.95
N ILE A 61 -5.54 -24.72 -3.98
CA ILE A 61 -5.38 -25.27 -5.33
C ILE A 61 -4.44 -26.48 -5.34
N LEU A 62 -3.30 -26.37 -4.65
CA LEU A 62 -2.35 -27.46 -4.53
C LEU A 62 -2.97 -28.67 -3.82
N HIS A 63 -3.70 -28.43 -2.73
CA HIS A 63 -4.34 -29.49 -1.97
C HIS A 63 -5.43 -30.20 -2.80
N LEU A 64 -6.22 -29.43 -3.56
CA LEU A 64 -7.21 -29.95 -4.51
C LEU A 64 -6.54 -30.73 -5.65
N SER A 65 -5.39 -30.29 -6.15
CA SER A 65 -4.64 -30.98 -7.20
C SER A 65 -4.12 -32.33 -6.71
N VAL A 66 -3.60 -32.39 -5.48
CA VAL A 66 -3.17 -33.63 -4.82
C VAL A 66 -4.36 -34.57 -4.55
N LEU A 67 -5.50 -34.03 -4.13
CA LEU A 67 -6.75 -34.78 -3.95
C LEU A 67 -7.25 -35.36 -5.28
N SER A 68 -7.22 -34.58 -6.36
CA SER A 68 -7.59 -35.00 -7.71
C SER A 68 -6.71 -36.15 -8.21
N ALA A 69 -5.39 -36.08 -7.95
CA ALA A 69 -4.45 -37.13 -8.34
C ALA A 69 -4.70 -38.48 -7.63
N ARG A 70 -5.32 -38.48 -6.45
CA ARG A 70 -5.65 -39.71 -5.69
C ARG A 70 -6.96 -40.38 -6.10
N LEU A 71 -7.80 -39.72 -6.90
CA LEU A 71 -9.04 -40.33 -7.39
C LEU A 71 -8.71 -41.22 -8.60
N GLU A 72 -8.65 -42.54 -8.41
CA GLU A 72 -8.28 -43.49 -9.47
C GLU A 72 -9.34 -43.65 -10.56
N HIS A 73 -10.60 -43.30 -10.30
CA HIS A 73 -11.68 -43.41 -11.29
C HIS A 73 -11.91 -42.11 -12.08
N PRO A 74 -12.05 -42.19 -13.42
CA PRO A 74 -12.42 -41.06 -14.26
C PRO A 74 -13.87 -40.68 -13.97
N SER A 75 -14.07 -39.75 -13.05
CA SER A 75 -15.36 -39.15 -12.74
C SER A 75 -15.42 -37.72 -13.28
N PRO A 76 -16.60 -37.20 -13.64
CA PRO A 76 -16.78 -35.81 -14.06
C PRO A 76 -16.26 -34.78 -13.04
N ILE A 77 -16.08 -35.21 -11.78
CA ILE A 77 -15.49 -34.44 -10.68
C ILE A 77 -14.03 -34.05 -10.97
N LYS A 78 -13.24 -34.88 -11.68
CA LYS A 78 -11.85 -34.54 -12.05
C LYS A 78 -11.79 -33.34 -12.99
N THR A 79 -12.67 -33.27 -13.98
CA THR A 79 -12.73 -32.17 -14.94
C THR A 79 -13.13 -30.86 -14.25
N LEU A 80 -14.07 -30.95 -13.30
CA LEU A 80 -14.50 -29.80 -12.49
C LEU A 80 -13.38 -29.31 -11.56
N LEU A 81 -12.66 -30.22 -10.90
CA LEU A 81 -11.53 -29.87 -10.03
C LEU A 81 -10.35 -29.26 -10.78
N CYS A 82 -10.14 -29.61 -12.05
CA CYS A 82 -9.09 -28.99 -12.87
C CYS A 82 -9.48 -27.59 -13.39
N ALA A 83 -10.78 -27.29 -13.54
CA ALA A 83 -11.25 -25.98 -14.01
C ALA A 83 -11.39 -24.95 -12.87
N LEU A 84 -11.66 -25.41 -11.64
CA LEU A 84 -11.89 -24.56 -10.47
C LEU A 84 -10.76 -23.56 -10.16
N PRO A 85 -9.45 -23.95 -10.22
CA PRO A 85 -8.33 -23.05 -9.93
C PRO A 85 -8.30 -21.84 -10.88
N LEU A 86 -8.56 -22.07 -12.16
CA LEU A 86 -8.49 -21.03 -13.19
C LEU A 86 -9.62 -20.00 -12.99
N THR A 87 -10.83 -20.47 -12.69
CA THR A 87 -11.98 -19.58 -12.42
C THR A 87 -11.80 -18.77 -11.13
N LEU A 88 -11.17 -19.37 -10.10
CA LEU A 88 -10.88 -18.68 -8.84
C LEU A 88 -9.86 -17.56 -9.07
N VAL A 89 -8.75 -17.84 -9.76
CA VAL A 89 -7.72 -16.86 -10.10
C VAL A 89 -8.29 -15.69 -10.89
N ILE A 90 -9.14 -15.96 -11.90
CA ILE A 90 -9.81 -14.90 -12.68
C ILE A 90 -10.74 -14.06 -11.80
N GLY A 91 -11.49 -14.71 -10.88
CA GLY A 91 -12.38 -14.02 -9.94
C GLY A 91 -11.63 -13.08 -9.00
N ILE A 92 -10.52 -13.54 -8.42
CA ILE A 92 -9.68 -12.74 -7.52
C ILE A 92 -9.08 -11.55 -8.26
N PHE A 93 -8.58 -11.75 -9.49
CA PHE A 93 -8.03 -10.66 -10.29
C PHE A 93 -9.09 -9.56 -10.56
N LYS A 94 -10.34 -9.95 -10.79
CA LYS A 94 -11.45 -9.03 -11.01
C LYS A 94 -11.85 -8.28 -9.72
N VAL A 95 -11.84 -8.97 -8.57
CA VAL A 95 -12.13 -8.37 -7.25
C VAL A 95 -11.02 -7.41 -6.83
N SER A 96 -9.75 -7.79 -6.95
CA SER A 96 -8.61 -6.92 -6.63
C SER A 96 -8.59 -5.67 -7.51
N ASN A 97 -8.89 -5.79 -8.81
CA ASN A 97 -8.97 -4.64 -9.71
C ASN A 97 -10.14 -3.69 -9.33
N HIS A 98 -11.30 -4.23 -8.95
CA HIS A 98 -12.43 -3.43 -8.48
C HIS A 98 -12.12 -2.76 -7.13
N PHE A 99 -11.49 -3.48 -6.22
CA PHE A 99 -11.10 -2.95 -4.90
C PHE A 99 -10.09 -1.80 -5.02
N MET A 100 -9.08 -1.94 -5.88
CA MET A 100 -8.12 -0.88 -6.17
C MET A 100 -8.78 0.40 -6.71
N LYS A 101 -9.81 0.26 -7.56
CA LYS A 101 -10.58 1.42 -8.05
C LYS A 101 -11.38 2.11 -6.95
N VAL A 102 -12.05 1.34 -6.09
CA VAL A 102 -12.93 1.88 -5.04
C VAL A 102 -12.14 2.53 -3.91
N PHE A 103 -11.06 1.90 -3.44
CA PHE A 103 -10.34 2.39 -2.24
C PHE A 103 -9.43 3.58 -2.51
N PHE A 104 -8.82 3.63 -3.69
CA PHE A 104 -7.85 4.68 -3.99
C PHE A 104 -8.44 5.83 -4.81
N GLY A 105 -9.73 5.79 -5.18
CA GLY A 105 -10.38 6.85 -5.96
C GLY A 105 -9.63 7.20 -7.25
N LEU A 106 -8.96 6.20 -7.84
CA LEU A 106 -8.02 6.39 -8.96
C LEU A 106 -8.78 6.50 -10.29
N ASP A 107 -9.59 7.55 -10.44
CA ASP A 107 -10.13 7.92 -11.75
C ASP A 107 -9.14 8.78 -12.57
N SER A 108 -8.01 9.23 -11.97
CA SER A 108 -7.10 10.19 -12.64
C SER A 108 -5.60 10.04 -12.33
N CYS A 109 -5.10 8.86 -11.93
CA CYS A 109 -3.65 8.64 -11.84
C CYS A 109 -3.11 8.08 -13.16
N THR A 110 -2.73 8.98 -14.07
CA THR A 110 -2.02 8.65 -15.32
C THR A 110 -0.51 8.53 -15.15
N ASP A 111 0.01 8.80 -13.95
CA ASP A 111 1.46 8.81 -13.72
C ASP A 111 2.01 7.41 -13.48
N LEU A 112 3.03 7.08 -14.29
CA LEU A 112 3.77 5.81 -14.30
C LEU A 112 4.28 5.38 -12.91
N TYR A 113 4.45 6.34 -12.00
CA TYR A 113 4.90 6.15 -10.62
C TYR A 113 3.90 5.42 -9.72
N CYS A 114 2.60 5.45 -10.04
CA CYS A 114 1.58 4.68 -9.29
C CYS A 114 1.50 3.21 -9.74
N LEU A 115 1.89 2.92 -10.98
CA LEU A 115 1.87 1.57 -11.53
C LEU A 115 3.05 0.74 -11.01
N PHE A 116 4.18 1.38 -10.75
CA PHE A 116 5.43 0.68 -10.39
C PHE A 116 5.33 -0.14 -9.09
N PRO A 117 4.80 0.37 -7.95
CA PRO A 117 4.68 -0.41 -6.72
C PRO A 117 3.74 -1.62 -6.88
N ALA A 118 2.63 -1.43 -7.61
CA ALA A 118 1.66 -2.48 -7.88
C ALA A 118 2.25 -3.60 -8.76
N LEU A 119 2.95 -3.23 -9.84
CA LEU A 119 3.57 -4.17 -10.77
C LEU A 119 4.77 -4.89 -10.12
N PHE A 120 5.54 -4.18 -9.31
CA PHE A 120 6.63 -4.75 -8.52
C PHE A 120 6.14 -5.75 -7.47
N SER A 121 5.08 -5.42 -6.73
CA SER A 121 4.46 -6.37 -5.80
C SER A 121 3.87 -7.60 -6.51
N LEU A 122 3.31 -7.42 -7.70
CA LEU A 122 2.80 -8.52 -8.51
C LEU A 122 3.94 -9.44 -8.99
N LEU A 123 5.08 -8.88 -9.39
CA LEU A 123 6.28 -9.64 -9.76
C LEU A 123 6.89 -10.38 -8.56
N ILE A 124 6.95 -9.75 -7.38
CA ILE A 124 7.42 -10.40 -6.14
C ILE A 124 6.48 -11.55 -5.75
N SER A 125 5.16 -11.31 -5.79
CA SER A 125 4.16 -12.34 -5.48
C SER A 125 4.25 -13.52 -6.46
N LEU A 126 4.48 -13.25 -7.75
CA LEU A 126 4.71 -14.27 -8.78
C LEU A 126 6.03 -15.02 -8.54
N GLY A 127 7.10 -14.34 -8.12
CA GLY A 127 8.39 -14.95 -7.79
C GLY A 127 8.28 -15.91 -6.60
N ILE A 128 7.61 -15.49 -5.52
CA ILE A 128 7.33 -16.33 -4.34
C ILE A 128 6.44 -17.52 -4.72
N PHE A 129 5.46 -17.32 -5.60
CA PHE A 129 4.62 -18.37 -6.14
C PHE A 129 5.44 -19.43 -6.91
N LEU A 130 6.31 -19.00 -7.82
CA LEU A 130 7.15 -19.92 -8.60
C LEU A 130 8.16 -20.65 -7.72
N ALA A 131 8.76 -19.97 -6.73
CA ALA A 131 9.69 -20.57 -5.79
C ALA A 131 9.02 -21.60 -4.88
N SER A 132 7.86 -21.26 -4.30
CA SER A 132 7.09 -22.20 -3.48
C SER A 132 6.55 -23.38 -4.29
N TYR A 133 6.14 -23.18 -5.54
CA TYR A 133 5.77 -24.25 -6.47
C TYR A 133 6.95 -25.16 -6.80
N ALA A 134 8.13 -24.61 -7.08
CA ALA A 134 9.35 -25.37 -7.31
C ALA A 134 9.77 -26.19 -6.07
N ILE A 135 9.67 -25.61 -4.87
CA ILE A 135 9.98 -26.30 -3.61
C ILE A 135 8.98 -27.43 -3.36
N ILE A 136 7.68 -27.15 -3.50
CA ILE A 136 6.63 -28.13 -3.27
C ILE A 136 6.72 -29.24 -4.30
N THR A 137 6.90 -28.96 -5.59
CA THR A 137 7.07 -30.01 -6.61
C THR A 137 8.34 -30.82 -6.37
N SER A 138 9.44 -30.19 -5.95
CA SER A 138 10.67 -30.90 -5.56
C SER A 138 10.46 -31.80 -4.34
N ILE A 139 9.67 -31.36 -3.36
CA ILE A 139 9.29 -32.16 -2.18
C ILE A 139 8.34 -33.28 -2.58
N GLN A 140 7.34 -33.03 -3.44
CA GLN A 140 6.37 -34.04 -3.91
C GLN A 140 7.07 -35.13 -4.74
N LEU A 141 8.02 -34.76 -5.61
CA LEU A 141 8.86 -35.71 -6.35
C LEU A 141 9.73 -36.57 -5.43
N LYS A 142 10.21 -36.02 -4.29
CA LYS A 142 11.03 -36.76 -3.32
C LYS A 142 10.17 -37.58 -2.33
N MET A 143 8.94 -37.16 -2.03
CA MET A 143 8.02 -37.83 -1.09
C MET A 143 7.23 -39.00 -1.71
N PHE A 144 7.07 -39.03 -3.05
CA PHE A 144 6.48 -40.19 -3.74
C PHE A 144 7.33 -41.46 -3.66
N TYR A 145 8.57 -41.37 -3.16
CA TYR A 145 9.47 -42.52 -3.01
C TYR A 145 9.57 -43.08 -1.58
N LYS A 146 8.46 -43.08 -0.80
CA LYS A 146 8.28 -43.87 0.45
C LYS A 146 8.73 -43.17 1.76
N ALA A 147 7.99 -42.18 2.28
CA ALA A 147 8.13 -41.77 3.70
C ALA A 147 6.92 -41.01 4.31
N SER A 148 6.27 -41.70 5.26
CA SER A 148 5.73 -41.29 6.58
C SER A 148 5.09 -39.89 6.82
N VAL A 149 3.79 -39.94 7.15
CA VAL A 149 2.88 -38.88 7.65
C VAL A 149 3.50 -37.89 8.65
N LYS A 150 4.46 -38.31 9.48
CA LYS A 150 5.16 -37.45 10.45
C LYS A 150 5.92 -36.29 9.81
N ARG A 151 6.47 -36.47 8.61
CA ARG A 151 7.20 -35.41 7.89
C ARG A 151 6.27 -34.37 7.28
N ILE A 152 5.11 -34.83 6.80
CA ILE A 152 4.05 -33.94 6.31
C ILE A 152 3.58 -33.03 7.45
N ALA A 153 3.27 -33.60 8.63
CA ALA A 153 2.89 -32.82 9.80
C ALA A 153 3.92 -31.75 10.20
N PHE A 154 5.22 -32.06 10.08
CA PHE A 154 6.30 -31.10 10.36
C PHE A 154 6.31 -29.93 9.36
N VAL A 155 6.10 -30.21 8.06
CA VAL A 155 6.02 -29.16 7.04
C VAL A 155 4.82 -28.26 7.26
N PHE A 156 3.66 -28.84 7.59
CA PHE A 156 2.47 -28.06 7.93
C PHE A 156 2.66 -27.18 9.16
N LEU A 157 3.27 -27.72 10.22
CA LEU A 157 3.58 -26.97 11.43
C LEU A 157 4.54 -25.80 11.15
N TYR A 158 5.57 -26.03 10.33
CA TYR A 158 6.53 -24.99 9.96
C TYR A 158 5.86 -23.84 9.17
N VAL A 159 5.02 -24.16 8.18
CA VAL A 159 4.27 -23.15 7.42
C VAL A 159 3.33 -22.37 8.34
N PHE A 160 2.64 -23.04 9.26
CA PHE A 160 1.75 -22.40 10.22
C PHE A 160 2.49 -21.40 11.13
N ILE A 161 3.67 -21.78 11.62
CA ILE A 161 4.53 -20.89 12.42
C ILE A 161 4.92 -19.64 11.60
N LEU A 162 5.34 -19.80 10.35
CA LEU A 162 5.71 -18.66 9.50
C LEU A 162 4.56 -17.66 9.28
N VAL A 163 3.32 -18.15 9.12
CA VAL A 163 2.14 -17.29 8.97
C VAL A 163 1.88 -16.49 10.25
N ILE A 164 1.96 -17.13 11.43
CA ILE A 164 1.79 -16.44 12.71
C ILE A 164 2.85 -15.37 12.91
N PHE A 165 4.13 -15.69 12.67
CA PHE A 165 5.23 -14.73 12.82
C PHE A 165 5.06 -13.54 11.87
N SER A 166 4.67 -13.78 10.60
CA SER A 166 4.40 -12.70 9.65
C SER A 166 3.26 -11.79 10.12
N SER A 167 2.18 -12.36 10.66
CA SER A 167 1.05 -11.59 11.21
C SER A 167 1.45 -10.74 12.42
N ILE A 168 2.29 -11.28 13.31
CA ILE A 168 2.75 -10.55 14.50
C ILE A 168 3.66 -9.39 14.10
N ILE A 169 4.65 -9.63 13.21
CA ILE A 169 5.55 -8.59 12.70
C ILE A 169 4.73 -7.48 12.03
N TYR A 170 3.77 -7.87 11.20
CA TYR A 170 2.88 -6.93 10.54
C TYR A 170 2.09 -6.06 11.52
N THR A 171 1.55 -6.66 12.59
CA THR A 171 0.84 -5.93 13.64
C THR A 171 1.76 -4.95 14.37
N ILE A 172 2.99 -5.37 14.71
CA ILE A 172 3.98 -4.51 15.36
C ILE A 172 4.32 -3.32 14.45
N LEU A 173 4.62 -3.57 13.17
CA LEU A 173 4.93 -2.52 12.21
C LEU A 173 3.74 -1.56 12.04
N TYR A 174 2.52 -2.09 11.91
CA TYR A 174 1.32 -1.28 11.82
C TYR A 174 1.17 -0.34 13.02
N PHE A 175 1.39 -0.84 14.24
CA PHE A 175 1.33 0.00 15.44
C PHE A 175 2.48 1.00 15.55
N SER A 176 3.70 0.63 15.15
CA SER A 176 4.85 1.55 15.15
C SER A 176 4.69 2.68 14.14
N PHE A 177 4.07 2.40 12.99
CA PHE A 177 3.85 3.37 11.94
C PHE A 177 2.59 4.21 12.12
N LYS A 178 1.63 3.74 12.92
CA LYS A 178 0.52 4.56 13.42
C LYS A 178 0.94 5.46 14.59
N ALA A 179 2.23 5.78 14.69
CA ALA A 179 2.63 7.02 15.34
C ALA A 179 1.98 8.15 14.52
N GLU A 180 0.82 8.56 14.99
CA GLU A 180 0.15 9.79 14.60
C GLU A 180 1.23 10.87 14.51
N PRO A 181 1.33 11.61 13.38
CA PRO A 181 2.19 12.79 13.37
C PRO A 181 1.74 13.61 14.56
N THR A 182 2.58 13.64 15.60
CA THR A 182 2.38 14.54 16.71
C THR A 182 2.48 15.92 16.08
N ASP A 183 1.31 16.47 15.76
CA ASP A 183 1.10 17.83 15.33
C ASP A 183 1.44 18.75 16.51
N GLU A 184 2.70 18.75 16.91
CA GLU A 184 3.22 19.76 17.81
C GLU A 184 4.70 20.04 17.53
N PRO A 185 5.03 20.60 16.35
CA PRO A 185 6.08 21.58 16.32
C PRO A 185 5.57 22.80 17.08
N LEU A 186 6.10 22.97 18.28
CA LEU A 186 6.42 24.24 18.95
C LEU A 186 5.66 25.43 18.34
N LEU A 187 4.61 25.85 19.04
CA LEU A 187 3.77 27.03 18.81
C LEU A 187 4.61 28.28 18.46
N GLU A 188 5.15 28.34 17.24
CA GLU A 188 5.48 29.59 16.59
C GLU A 188 4.12 30.24 16.39
N THR A 189 3.80 31.12 17.34
CA THR A 189 2.49 31.75 17.43
C THR A 189 2.15 32.29 16.05
N LEU A 190 0.89 32.15 15.63
CA LEU A 190 0.43 32.71 14.37
C LEU A 190 0.86 34.18 14.23
N GLU A 191 0.90 34.91 15.34
CA GLU A 191 1.47 36.25 15.46
C GLU A 191 2.91 36.34 14.98
N SER A 192 3.82 35.47 15.43
CA SER A 192 5.22 35.42 14.94
C SER A 192 5.30 35.27 13.42
N ARG A 193 4.44 34.42 12.85
CA ARG A 193 4.40 34.21 11.38
C ARG A 193 3.84 35.41 10.63
N VAL A 194 2.83 36.06 11.19
CA VAL A 194 2.28 37.31 10.63
C VAL A 194 3.34 38.40 10.71
N ASP A 195 4.05 38.53 11.82
CA ASP A 195 5.10 39.51 12.00
C ASP A 195 6.24 39.28 11.01
N ALA A 196 6.64 38.03 10.75
CA ALA A 196 7.59 37.70 9.68
C ALA A 196 7.10 38.22 8.31
N CYS A 197 5.83 38.07 7.96
CA CYS A 197 5.28 38.64 6.72
C CYS A 197 5.35 40.17 6.72
N THR A 198 5.08 40.85 7.85
CA THR A 198 5.12 42.32 7.94
C THR A 198 6.52 42.90 7.80
N THR A 199 7.59 42.12 8.00
CA THR A 199 8.97 42.57 7.77
C THR A 199 9.33 42.68 6.28
N ILE A 200 8.51 42.11 5.38
CA ILE A 200 8.76 42.13 3.93
C ILE A 200 8.47 43.53 3.38
N THR A 201 9.49 44.21 2.89
CA THR A 201 9.38 45.59 2.35
C THR A 201 8.66 45.67 1.01
N HIS A 202 8.69 44.59 0.23
CA HIS A 202 8.13 44.57 -1.11
C HIS A 202 6.66 44.16 -1.06
N GLU A 203 5.77 45.12 -1.30
CA GLU A 203 4.30 45.02 -1.16
C GLU A 203 3.69 43.76 -1.80
N HIS A 204 4.13 43.39 -3.00
CA HIS A 204 3.64 42.17 -3.66
C HIS A 204 3.92 40.89 -2.85
N TYR A 205 5.11 40.76 -2.27
CA TYR A 205 5.51 39.59 -1.49
C TYR A 205 4.89 39.61 -0.09
N HIS A 206 4.79 40.80 0.50
CA HIS A 206 4.08 41.02 1.76
C HIS A 206 2.64 40.48 1.70
N ASP A 207 1.85 40.93 0.72
CA ASP A 207 0.44 40.54 0.63
C ASP A 207 0.27 39.07 0.21
N SER A 208 1.18 38.53 -0.61
CA SER A 208 1.21 37.10 -0.95
C SER A 208 1.48 36.24 0.28
N CYS A 209 2.39 36.68 1.16
CA CYS A 209 2.70 36.02 2.43
C CYS A 209 1.45 35.96 3.33
N LEU A 210 0.78 37.11 3.53
CA LEU A 210 -0.45 37.19 4.34
C LEU A 210 -1.60 36.36 3.75
N SER A 211 -1.77 36.36 2.42
CA SER A 211 -2.80 35.54 1.76
C SER A 211 -2.60 34.04 2.00
N GLN A 212 -1.36 33.55 1.98
CA GLN A 212 -1.07 32.15 2.30
C GLN A 212 -1.36 31.80 3.76
N LEU A 213 -1.18 32.74 4.70
CA LEU A 213 -1.52 32.53 6.11
C LEU A 213 -3.03 32.37 6.31
N ILE A 214 -3.84 33.17 5.62
CA ILE A 214 -5.31 33.05 5.64
C ILE A 214 -5.78 31.70 5.08
N LYS A 215 -5.20 31.23 3.96
CA LYS A 215 -5.54 29.90 3.41
C LYS A 215 -5.30 28.78 4.40
N LYS A 216 -4.25 28.90 5.23
CA LYS A 216 -3.93 27.93 6.28
C LYS A 216 -4.75 28.13 7.56
N ASN A 217 -5.15 29.38 7.86
CA ASN A 217 -5.81 29.76 9.11
C ASN A 217 -7.01 30.69 8.84
N PRO A 218 -8.08 30.20 8.22
CA PRO A 218 -9.12 31.07 7.66
C PRO A 218 -9.98 31.78 8.72
N ARG A 219 -9.94 31.34 9.98
CA ARG A 219 -10.63 31.99 11.11
C ARG A 219 -9.98 33.33 11.51
N GLN A 220 -8.74 33.56 11.09
CA GLN A 220 -7.90 34.67 11.56
C GLN A 220 -7.99 35.85 10.60
N HIS A 221 -9.23 36.27 10.33
CA HIS A 221 -9.57 37.29 9.34
C HIS A 221 -8.94 38.66 9.62
N TRP A 222 -8.54 38.95 10.86
CA TRP A 222 -7.80 40.17 11.21
C TRP A 222 -6.46 40.29 10.45
N ILE A 223 -5.93 39.19 9.88
CA ILE A 223 -4.76 39.24 9.00
C ILE A 223 -5.03 40.08 7.74
N CYS A 224 -6.28 40.11 7.25
CA CYS A 224 -6.67 40.92 6.09
C CYS A 224 -6.55 42.42 6.36
N GLU A 225 -6.75 42.86 7.61
CA GLU A 225 -6.56 44.25 8.03
C GLU A 225 -5.10 44.72 7.93
N ARG A 226 -4.13 43.80 7.88
CA ARG A 226 -2.71 44.14 7.75
C ARG A 226 -2.25 44.31 6.29
N MET A 227 -3.12 44.09 5.30
CA MET A 227 -2.77 44.30 3.89
C MET A 227 -2.79 45.79 3.51
N ASN A 228 -1.80 46.24 2.73
CA ASN A 228 -1.68 47.66 2.35
C ASN A 228 -2.59 48.04 1.17
N VAL A 229 -2.95 47.08 0.33
CA VAL A 229 -3.69 47.31 -0.91
C VAL A 229 -5.17 46.97 -0.73
N GLU A 230 -6.04 47.98 -0.83
CA GLU A 230 -7.48 47.86 -0.57
C GLU A 230 -8.16 46.72 -1.37
N TRP A 231 -7.88 46.60 -2.67
CA TRP A 231 -8.48 45.53 -3.47
C TRP A 231 -7.99 44.13 -3.07
N LYS A 232 -6.76 44.00 -2.53
CA LYS A 232 -6.26 42.73 -2.01
C LYS A 232 -6.88 42.41 -0.65
N LYS A 233 -7.14 43.42 0.18
CA LYS A 233 -7.89 43.27 1.44
C LYS A 233 -9.28 42.70 1.18
N VAL A 234 -10.00 43.23 0.19
CA VAL A 234 -11.30 42.69 -0.24
C VAL A 234 -11.18 41.21 -0.68
N ILE A 235 -10.21 40.87 -1.52
CA ILE A 235 -9.97 39.48 -1.94
C ILE A 235 -9.62 38.58 -0.74
N CYS A 236 -8.86 39.09 0.22
CA CYS A 236 -8.50 38.39 1.44
C CYS A 236 -9.75 38.02 2.26
N TYR A 237 -10.70 38.93 2.43
CA TYR A 237 -11.98 38.65 3.08
C TYR A 237 -12.82 37.61 2.34
N VAL A 238 -12.87 37.70 1.00
CA VAL A 238 -13.54 36.70 0.16
C VAL A 238 -12.94 35.31 0.38
N ASP A 239 -11.62 35.19 0.35
CA ASP A 239 -10.91 33.92 0.57
C ASP A 239 -11.11 33.43 2.02
N ALA A 240 -10.98 34.31 3.02
CA ALA A 240 -11.20 33.97 4.43
C ALA A 240 -12.61 33.41 4.67
N GLY A 241 -13.66 34.08 4.17
CA GLY A 241 -15.04 33.59 4.24
C GLY A 241 -15.22 32.26 3.53
N THR A 242 -14.63 32.12 2.34
CA THR A 242 -14.69 30.89 1.53
C THR A 242 -14.06 29.69 2.25
N TYR A 243 -12.86 29.84 2.81
CA TYR A 243 -12.12 28.75 3.46
C TYR A 243 -12.63 28.46 4.88
N SER A 244 -13.12 29.47 5.61
CA SER A 244 -13.71 29.27 6.96
C SER A 244 -15.15 28.82 6.92
N LYS A 245 -15.83 28.99 5.77
CA LYS A 245 -17.28 28.82 5.59
C LYS A 245 -18.10 29.74 6.49
N ASP A 246 -17.56 30.93 6.80
CA ASP A 246 -18.20 31.92 7.66
C ASP A 246 -18.79 33.10 6.83
N PRO A 247 -20.13 33.16 6.66
CA PRO A 247 -20.78 34.21 5.88
C PRO A 247 -20.66 35.60 6.51
N THR A 248 -20.41 35.73 7.82
CA THR A 248 -20.29 37.05 8.46
C THR A 248 -19.03 37.78 8.01
N LEU A 249 -18.03 37.06 7.48
CA LEU A 249 -16.83 37.68 6.91
C LEU A 249 -17.11 38.43 5.60
N CYS A 250 -18.18 38.08 4.88
CA CYS A 250 -18.59 38.79 3.68
C CYS A 250 -19.19 40.17 4.00
N GLU A 251 -19.67 40.40 5.23
CA GLU A 251 -20.22 41.68 5.67
C GLU A 251 -19.16 42.77 5.86
N ASN A 252 -17.88 42.37 5.98
CA ASN A 252 -16.74 43.29 6.08
C ASN A 252 -16.26 43.83 4.71
N ILE A 253 -16.98 43.54 3.63
CA ILE A 253 -16.62 43.95 2.27
C ILE A 253 -17.53 45.11 1.83
N ASP A 254 -16.93 46.28 1.59
CA ASP A 254 -17.68 47.50 1.23
C ASP A 254 -18.21 47.52 -0.22
N LYS A 255 -17.81 46.57 -1.07
CA LYS A 255 -18.16 46.55 -2.50
C LYS A 255 -19.14 45.43 -2.81
N ASP A 256 -20.37 45.80 -3.18
CA ASP A 256 -21.50 44.89 -3.47
C ASP A 256 -21.14 43.71 -4.39
N ASP A 257 -20.37 43.94 -5.46
CA ASP A 257 -19.97 42.87 -6.39
C ASP A 257 -19.14 41.78 -5.70
N TYR A 258 -18.26 42.16 -4.77
CA TYR A 258 -17.39 41.24 -4.04
C TYR A 258 -18.13 40.56 -2.88
N VAL A 259 -19.12 41.24 -2.28
CA VAL A 259 -20.03 40.64 -1.28
C VAL A 259 -20.79 39.47 -1.91
N ASN A 260 -21.41 39.70 -3.07
CA ASN A 260 -22.14 38.65 -3.78
C ASN A 260 -21.22 37.49 -4.21
N GLN A 261 -20.00 37.80 -4.68
CA GLN A 261 -18.99 36.79 -5.00
C GLN A 261 -18.57 35.97 -3.77
N CYS A 262 -18.43 36.60 -2.60
CA CYS A 262 -18.11 35.93 -1.34
C CYS A 262 -19.18 34.92 -0.97
N TYR A 263 -20.46 35.33 -0.93
CA TYR A 263 -21.57 34.41 -0.64
C TYR A 263 -21.69 33.29 -1.67
N GLN A 264 -21.50 33.59 -2.96
CA GLN A 264 -21.54 32.59 -4.02
C GLN A 264 -20.47 31.50 -3.80
N ARG A 265 -19.22 31.89 -3.50
CA ARG A 265 -18.12 30.95 -3.26
C ARG A 265 -18.33 30.08 -2.03
N ILE A 266 -18.85 30.67 -0.94
CA ILE A 266 -19.23 29.91 0.25
C ILE A 266 -20.28 28.87 -0.12
N ALA A 267 -21.34 29.26 -0.82
CA ALA A 267 -22.41 28.36 -1.22
C ALA A 267 -21.92 27.20 -2.13
N THR A 268 -20.99 27.45 -3.05
CA THR A 268 -20.44 26.41 -3.94
C THR A 268 -19.48 25.44 -3.23
N ASN A 269 -18.77 25.88 -2.20
CA ASN A 269 -17.81 25.03 -1.46
C ASN A 269 -18.43 24.26 -0.28
N LEU A 270 -19.77 24.28 -0.16
CA LEU A 270 -20.52 23.46 0.79
C LEU A 270 -20.84 22.05 0.27
N GLN A 271 -20.56 21.77 -1.01
CA GLN A 271 -20.70 20.45 -1.63
C GLN A 271 -19.45 19.59 -1.38
#